data_AF-A0A962MN56-F1
#
_entry.id   AF-A0A962MN56-F1
#
_cell.length_a   1.000
_cell.length_b   1.000
_cell.length_c   1.000
_cell.angle_alpha   90.00
_cell.angle_beta   90.00
_cell.angle_gamma   90.00
#
_symmetry.space_group_name_H-M   'P 1'
#
loop_
_entity.id
_entity.type
_entity.pdbx_description
1 polymer ?
#
loop_
_entity_poly.entity_id
_entity_poly.type
_entity_poly.pdbx_seq_one_letter_code
_entity_poly.pdbx_strand_id
1 'polypeptide(L)'
;MLFWRHPLLSHLLVLCQFCGLVLACWPVGLLNRGSPWMLLLCAGGTVLGLYTLWHNPVGNFSVYPEIKPQARLITSGPYRYIRHPMYSALMLMLLGIALYNGH
;
A
#
# COMPACT_ATOMS: atom_id res chain seq x y z
N MET A 1 10.71 13.27 -13.24
CA MET A 1 10.31 13.79 -14.58
C MET A 1 10.16 12.70 -15.64
N LEU A 2 10.68 11.47 -15.46
CA LEU A 2 10.61 10.40 -16.48
C LEU A 2 9.20 9.78 -16.64
N PHE A 3 8.47 9.54 -15.53
CA PHE A 3 7.18 8.85 -15.52
C PHE A 3 6.06 9.60 -16.26
N TRP A 4 6.06 10.94 -16.17
CA TRP A 4 5.05 11.80 -16.81
C TRP A 4 5.01 11.69 -18.34
N ARG A 5 6.07 11.16 -18.98
CA ARG A 5 6.17 11.10 -20.44
C ARG A 5 5.82 9.73 -21.02
N HIS A 6 5.69 8.69 -20.18
CA HIS A 6 5.52 7.31 -20.64
C HIS A 6 4.37 6.61 -19.88
N PRO A 7 3.11 6.79 -20.32
CA PRO A 7 1.96 6.19 -19.64
C PRO A 7 2.08 4.67 -19.53
N LEU A 8 2.70 4.00 -20.51
CA LEU A 8 2.94 2.56 -20.47
C LEU A 8 3.75 2.10 -19.26
N LEU A 9 4.78 2.84 -18.87
CA LEU A 9 5.62 2.49 -17.72
C LEU A 9 4.81 2.52 -16.43
N SER A 10 3.96 3.54 -16.25
CA SER A 10 3.12 3.68 -15.08
C SER A 10 2.08 2.56 -14.97
N HIS A 11 1.47 2.16 -16.08
CA HIS A 11 0.59 0.97 -16.10
C HIS A 11 1.35 -0.31 -15.77
N LEU A 12 2.56 -0.50 -16.29
CA LEU A 12 3.40 -1.66 -15.97
C LEU A 12 3.79 -1.71 -14.49
N LEU A 13 4.15 -0.57 -13.89
CA LEU A 13 4.49 -0.49 -12.46
C LEU A 13 3.28 -0.81 -11.59
N VAL A 14 2.11 -0.27 -11.92
CA VAL A 14 0.86 -0.54 -11.20
C VAL A 14 0.44 -2.01 -11.37
N LEU A 15 0.58 -2.57 -12.57
CA LEU A 15 0.34 -3.99 -12.84
C LEU A 15 1.27 -4.86 -11.98
N CYS A 16 2.57 -4.54 -11.96
CA CYS A 16 3.56 -5.24 -11.15
C CYS A 16 3.20 -5.17 -9.65
N GLN A 17 2.76 -4.01 -9.16
CA GLN A 17 2.29 -3.84 -7.78
C GLN A 17 1.08 -4.74 -7.48
N PHE A 18 0.07 -4.77 -8.34
CA PHE A 18 -1.10 -5.64 -8.14
C PHE A 18 -0.76 -7.12 -8.25
N CYS A 19 0.12 -7.52 -9.17
CA CYS A 19 0.64 -8.89 -9.23
C CYS A 19 1.36 -9.27 -7.92
N GLY A 20 2.22 -8.38 -7.40
CA GLY A 20 2.88 -8.59 -6.10
C GLY A 20 1.90 -8.75 -4.94
N LEU A 21 0.82 -7.94 -4.92
CA LEU A 21 -0.26 -8.07 -3.94
C LEU A 21 -0.97 -9.42 -4.04
N VAL A 22 -1.29 -9.87 -5.25
CA VAL A 22 -1.92 -11.18 -5.47
C VAL A 22 -1.00 -12.31 -5.03
N LEU A 23 0.30 -12.25 -5.36
CA LEU A 23 1.28 -13.24 -4.97
C LEU A 23 1.46 -13.33 -3.45
N ALA A 24 1.50 -12.18 -2.75
CA ALA A 24 1.58 -12.15 -1.30
C ALA A 24 0.34 -12.77 -0.63
N CYS A 25 -0.84 -12.49 -1.17
CA CYS A 25 -2.10 -13.07 -0.69
C CYS A 25 -2.29 -14.54 -1.10
N TRP A 26 -1.49 -15.05 -2.05
CA TRP A 26 -1.62 -16.42 -2.51
C TRP A 26 -1.19 -17.39 -1.40
N PRO A 27 -2.09 -18.28 -0.94
CA PRO A 27 -1.78 -19.24 0.11
C PRO A 27 -0.94 -20.38 -0.48
N VAL A 28 0.38 -20.17 -0.58
CA VAL A 28 1.32 -21.19 -1.10
C VAL A 28 1.38 -22.42 -0.19
N GLY A 29 1.14 -22.26 1.13
CA GLY A 29 1.09 -23.35 2.09
C GLY A 29 -0.31 -23.55 2.70
N LEU A 30 -1.03 -24.59 2.28
CA LEU A 30 -2.26 -25.02 2.99
C LEU A 30 -1.97 -25.68 4.34
N LEU A 31 -0.75 -26.17 4.56
CA LEU A 31 -0.37 -27.00 5.71
C LEU A 31 0.47 -26.28 6.77
N ASN A 32 1.07 -25.12 6.47
CA ASN A 32 1.99 -24.42 7.37
C ASN A 32 1.69 -22.91 7.38
N ARG A 33 0.55 -22.53 7.97
CA ARG A 33 0.27 -21.12 8.24
C ARG A 33 1.10 -20.66 9.43
N GLY A 34 1.70 -19.48 9.32
CA GLY A 34 2.38 -18.82 10.42
C GLY A 34 1.43 -18.46 11.56
N SER A 35 1.99 -17.91 12.63
CA SER A 35 1.20 -17.53 13.81
C SER A 35 0.10 -16.52 13.43
N PRO A 36 -1.15 -16.69 13.93
CA PRO A 36 -2.23 -15.73 13.68
C PRO A 36 -1.94 -14.33 14.24
N TRP A 37 -0.96 -14.20 15.15
CA TRP A 37 -0.50 -12.89 15.63
C TRP A 37 0.09 -12.00 14.55
N MET A 38 0.53 -12.57 13.42
CA MET A 38 0.97 -11.78 12.28
C MET A 38 -0.15 -10.95 11.66
N LEU A 39 -1.42 -11.32 11.89
CA LEU A 39 -2.58 -10.54 11.46
C LEU A 39 -2.72 -9.21 12.23
N LEU A 40 -2.06 -9.05 13.38
CA LEU A 40 -1.99 -7.76 14.07
C LEU A 40 -1.22 -6.72 13.25
N LEU A 41 -0.22 -7.14 12.49
CA LEU A 41 0.49 -6.26 11.55
C LEU A 41 -0.46 -5.82 10.43
N CYS A 42 -1.29 -6.74 9.92
CA CYS A 42 -2.33 -6.40 8.95
C CYS A 42 -3.32 -5.38 9.51
N ALA A 43 -3.83 -5.61 10.72
CA ALA A 43 -4.73 -4.68 11.40
C ALA A 43 -4.09 -3.30 11.61
N GLY A 44 -2.83 -3.25 12.04
CA GLY A 44 -2.06 -2.00 12.16
C GLY A 44 -1.92 -1.27 10.83
N GLY A 45 -1.63 -2.00 9.75
CA GLY A 45 -1.56 -1.47 8.40
C GLY A 45 -2.91 -0.91 7.93
N THR A 46 -4.01 -1.63 8.18
CA THR A 46 -5.37 -1.18 7.87
C THR A 46 -5.72 0.10 8.64
N VAL A 47 -5.44 0.16 9.94
CA VAL A 47 -5.70 1.35 10.76
C VAL A 47 -4.90 2.55 10.24
N LEU A 48 -3.60 2.38 9.95
CA LEU A 48 -2.78 3.45 9.38
C LEU A 48 -3.29 3.89 8.00
N GLY A 49 -3.71 2.95 7.16
CA GLY A 49 -4.29 3.22 5.85
C GLY A 49 -5.60 4.01 5.94
N LEU A 50 -6.52 3.59 6.81
CA LEU A 50 -7.78 4.29 7.05
C LEU A 50 -7.55 5.69 7.63
N TYR A 51 -6.64 5.82 8.59
CA TYR A 51 -6.26 7.12 9.16
C TYR A 51 -5.67 8.05 8.09
N THR A 52 -4.86 7.49 7.18
CA THR A 52 -4.30 8.24 6.05
C THR A 52 -5.38 8.69 5.07
N LEU A 53 -6.31 7.80 4.71
CA LEU A 53 -7.42 8.12 3.81
C LEU A 53 -8.35 9.16 4.42
N TRP A 54 -8.60 9.11 5.74
CA TRP A 54 -9.40 10.12 6.44
C TRP A 54 -8.81 11.52 6.30
N HIS A 55 -7.48 11.64 6.36
CA HIS A 55 -6.77 12.91 6.20
C HIS A 55 -6.53 13.30 4.74
N ASN A 56 -6.79 12.40 3.78
CA ASN A 56 -6.55 12.64 2.38
C ASN A 56 -7.85 13.09 1.68
N PRO A 57 -7.90 14.32 1.13
CA PRO A 57 -9.09 14.80 0.44
C PRO A 57 -9.50 13.85 -0.70
N VAL A 58 -10.81 13.65 -0.84
CA VAL A 58 -11.36 12.83 -1.93
C VAL A 58 -10.86 13.37 -3.26
N GLY A 59 -10.32 12.49 -4.10
CA GLY A 59 -9.76 12.84 -5.40
C GLY A 59 -8.28 13.20 -5.39
N ASN A 60 -7.64 13.43 -4.25
CA ASN A 60 -6.21 13.74 -4.16
C ASN A 60 -5.32 12.48 -4.22
N PHE A 61 -5.82 11.35 -3.71
CA PHE A 61 -5.16 10.05 -3.83
C PHE A 61 -5.16 9.53 -5.28
N SER A 62 -4.04 8.93 -5.70
CA SER A 62 -3.88 8.21 -6.95
C SER A 62 -3.07 6.94 -6.70
N VAL A 63 -3.47 5.83 -7.35
CA VAL A 63 -2.69 4.59 -7.37
C VAL A 63 -1.51 4.71 -8.35
N TYR A 64 -1.68 5.55 -9.37
CA TYR A 64 -0.61 5.83 -10.31
C TYR A 64 0.47 6.71 -9.69
N PRO A 65 1.74 6.54 -10.10
CA PRO A 65 2.85 7.34 -9.59
C PRO A 65 2.75 8.82 -9.99
N GLU A 66 1.91 9.18 -10.97
CA GLU A 66 1.68 10.58 -11.32
C GLU A 66 0.85 11.33 -10.26
N ILE A 67 1.28 12.56 -10.00
CA ILE A 67 0.55 13.50 -9.15
C ILE A 67 -0.61 14.06 -9.98
N LYS A 68 -1.82 14.06 -9.41
CA LYS A 68 -2.97 14.65 -10.08
C LYS A 68 -2.80 16.17 -10.24
N PRO A 69 -3.28 16.78 -11.35
CA PRO A 69 -3.12 18.22 -11.58
C PRO A 69 -3.69 19.11 -10.47
N GLN A 70 -4.74 18.63 -9.79
CA GLN A 70 -5.43 19.34 -8.71
C GLN A 70 -5.02 18.84 -7.32
N ALA A 71 -3.95 18.05 -7.23
CA ALA A 71 -3.51 17.50 -5.97
C ALA A 71 -3.07 18.61 -5.01
N ARG A 72 -3.52 18.52 -3.76
CA ARG A 72 -3.14 19.40 -2.67
C ARG A 72 -2.15 18.68 -1.76
N LEU A 73 -1.11 19.39 -1.33
CA LEU A 73 -0.17 18.88 -0.36
C LEU A 73 -0.86 18.73 1.01
N ILE A 74 -0.76 17.55 1.60
CA ILE A 74 -1.27 17.25 2.93
C ILE A 74 -0.08 17.12 3.87
N THR A 75 -0.11 17.86 4.98
CA THR A 75 0.91 17.80 6.04
C THR A 75 0.30 17.49 7.41
N SER A 76 -1.01 17.26 7.48
CA SER A 76 -1.74 16.95 8.71
C SER A 76 -1.89 15.44 8.92
N GLY A 77 -2.19 15.07 10.17
CA GLY A 77 -2.39 13.67 10.55
C GLY A 77 -1.13 12.81 10.35
N PRO A 78 -1.23 11.64 9.69
CA PRO A 78 -0.09 10.73 9.55
C PRO A 78 1.03 11.31 8.66
N TYR A 79 0.69 12.25 7.78
CA TYR A 79 1.64 12.95 6.92
C TYR A 79 2.62 13.84 7.69
N ARG A 80 2.36 14.13 8.99
CA ARG A 80 3.31 14.84 9.87
C ARG A 80 4.54 14.00 10.24
N TYR A 81 4.38 12.68 10.26
CA TYR A 81 5.42 11.76 10.72
C TYR A 81 6.05 10.97 9.56
N ILE A 82 5.25 10.61 8.55
CA ILE A 82 5.66 9.76 7.43
C ILE A 82 5.31 10.47 6.13
N ARG A 83 6.25 10.58 5.19
CA ARG A 83 6.00 11.24 3.88
C ARG A 83 5.04 10.45 2.98
N HIS A 84 5.06 9.13 3.08
CA HIS A 84 4.22 8.22 2.28
C HIS A 84 3.47 7.20 3.16
N PRO A 85 2.53 7.66 4.01
CA PRO A 85 1.91 6.80 5.01
C PRO A 85 1.03 5.68 4.39
N MET A 86 0.46 5.89 3.20
CA MET A 86 -0.22 4.81 2.45
C MET A 86 0.73 3.67 2.07
N TYR A 87 1.98 3.97 1.71
CA TYR A 87 2.97 2.94 1.38
C TYR A 87 3.40 2.18 2.63
N SER A 88 3.61 2.89 3.75
CA SER A 88 3.90 2.24 5.04
C SER A 88 2.76 1.32 5.47
N ALA A 89 1.50 1.74 5.31
CA ALA A 89 0.33 0.92 5.59
C ALA A 89 0.31 -0.36 4.72
N LEU A 90 0.55 -0.21 3.41
CA LEU A 90 0.58 -1.33 2.48
C LEU A 90 1.71 -2.31 2.78
N MET A 91 2.92 -1.81 3.08
CA MET A 91 4.08 -2.64 3.44
C MET A 91 3.82 -3.42 4.73
N LEU A 92 3.21 -2.78 5.74
CA LEU A 92 2.91 -3.45 7.01
C LEU A 92 1.86 -4.55 6.83
N MET A 93 0.84 -4.28 6.00
CA MET A 93 -0.19 -5.26 5.67
C MET A 93 0.39 -6.45 4.89
N LEU A 94 1.21 -6.18 3.88
CA LEU A 94 1.89 -7.21 3.09
C LEU A 94 2.83 -8.07 3.94
N LEU A 95 3.58 -7.45 4.85
CA LEU A 95 4.46 -8.17 5.76
C LEU A 95 3.67 -9.13 6.67
N GLY A 96 2.56 -8.66 7.25
CA GLY A 96 1.70 -9.51 8.08
C GLY A 96 1.12 -10.69 7.31
N ILE A 97 0.68 -10.47 6.06
CA ILE A 97 0.15 -11.52 5.20
C ILE A 97 1.24 -12.52 4.80
N ALA A 98 2.43 -12.04 4.39
CA ALA A 98 3.55 -12.89 4.01
C ALA A 98 3.97 -13.82 5.16
N LEU A 99 4.16 -13.24 6.37
CA LEU A 99 4.51 -14.00 7.57
C LEU A 99 3.41 -14.98 7.99
N TYR A 100 2.14 -14.62 7.80
CA TYR A 100 1.01 -15.52 8.06
C TYR A 100 0.92 -16.67 7.03
N ASN A 101 1.23 -16.40 5.76
CA ASN A 101 1.24 -17.39 4.70
C ASN A 101 2.53 -18.25 4.68
N GLY A 102 3.51 -17.94 5.52
CA GLY A 102 4.76 -18.69 5.64
C GLY A 102 5.77 -18.45 4.51
N HIS A 103 5.71 -17.26 3.88
CA HIS A 103 6.74 -16.77 2.96
C HIS A 103 7.90 -16.11 3.70
#